data_AF-A0A926GEG4-F1
#
_entry.id   AF-A0A926GEG4-F1
#
_cell.length_a   1.000
_cell.length_b   1.000
_cell.length_c   1.000
_cell.angle_alpha   90.00
_cell.angle_beta   90.00
_cell.angle_gamma   90.00
#
_symmetry.space_group_name_H-M   'P 1'
#
loop_
_entity.id
_entity.type
_entity.pdbx_description
1 polymer ?
#
loop_
_entity_poly.entity_id
_entity_poly.type
_entity_poly.pdbx_seq_one_letter_code
_entity_poly.pdbx_strand_id
1 'polypeptide(L)'
;MNDAEVRHIGVRHEQGASFMADGFARATRKPGVAMVISGPGVTNASTAIGQAYSDSVPLLLLTPAITSNVQGMGYGMLHEIRDQRAMTDSITGLSVMATRAEQVRRMNECSHSL
;
A
#
# COMPACT_ATOMS: atom_id res chain seq x y z
N MET A 1 -4.28 -12.97 25.16
CA MET A 1 -3.98 -12.57 23.77
C MET A 1 -4.07 -11.06 23.75
N ASN A 2 -2.97 -10.35 23.52
CA ASN A 2 -2.98 -8.90 23.51
C ASN A 2 -3.58 -8.46 22.17
N ASP A 3 -4.90 -8.34 22.12
CA ASP A 3 -5.60 -7.77 20.96
C ASP A 3 -5.26 -6.27 20.93
N ALA A 4 -4.16 -5.93 20.28
CA ALA A 4 -3.89 -4.55 19.91
C ALA A 4 -5.01 -4.12 18.96
N GLU A 5 -6.01 -3.42 19.48
CA GLU A 5 -7.19 -3.01 18.73
C GLU A 5 -6.80 -2.02 17.63
N VAL A 6 -6.71 -2.50 16.40
CA VAL A 6 -6.45 -1.66 15.23
C VAL A 6 -7.72 -0.88 14.92
N ARG A 7 -7.69 0.44 15.15
CA ARG A 7 -8.80 1.32 14.80
C ARG A 7 -8.86 1.54 13.29
N HIS A 8 -9.79 0.89 12.62
CA HIS A 8 -10.09 1.11 11.21
C HIS A 8 -10.96 2.36 11.02
N ILE A 9 -10.58 3.24 10.08
CA ILE A 9 -11.36 4.43 9.71
C ILE A 9 -11.81 4.27 8.25
N GLY A 10 -13.11 4.06 8.06
CA GLY A 10 -13.69 3.96 6.73
C GLY A 10 -13.73 5.32 6.01
N VAL A 11 -13.23 5.35 4.78
CA VAL A 11 -13.27 6.53 3.91
C VAL A 11 -14.25 6.33 2.75
N ARG A 12 -14.44 7.37 1.93
CA ARG A 12 -15.27 7.31 0.72
C ARG A 12 -14.46 7.21 -0.58
N HIS A 13 -13.16 7.47 -0.52
CA HIS A 13 -12.26 7.45 -1.67
C HIS A 13 -10.84 7.10 -1.22
N GLU A 14 -10.11 6.31 -1.99
CA GLU A 14 -8.77 5.80 -1.65
C GLU A 14 -7.72 6.91 -1.58
N GLN A 15 -7.87 7.93 -2.43
CA GLN A 15 -7.09 9.16 -2.34
C GLN A 15 -7.26 9.83 -0.96
N GLY A 16 -8.50 9.86 -0.45
CA GLY A 16 -8.81 10.38 0.88
C GLY A 16 -8.16 9.55 1.99
N ALA A 17 -8.23 8.21 1.91
CA ALA A 17 -7.51 7.34 2.87
C ALA A 17 -6.01 7.63 2.89
N SER A 18 -5.41 7.79 1.72
CA SER A 18 -3.96 7.97 1.60
C SER A 18 -3.50 9.34 2.11
N PHE A 19 -4.24 10.42 1.82
CA PHE A 19 -3.97 11.74 2.41
C PHE A 19 -4.28 11.80 3.91
N MET A 20 -5.30 11.10 4.38
CA MET A 20 -5.57 10.99 5.82
C MET A 20 -4.42 10.29 6.54
N ALA A 21 -3.83 9.26 5.95
CA ALA A 21 -2.66 8.57 6.49
C ALA A 21 -1.39 9.46 6.45
N ASP A 22 -1.14 10.18 5.36
CA ASP A 22 -0.06 11.18 5.26
C ASP A 22 -0.21 12.27 6.33
N GLY A 23 -1.41 12.86 6.46
CA GLY A 23 -1.70 13.88 7.48
C GLY A 23 -1.56 13.34 8.90
N PHE A 24 -2.01 12.12 9.16
CA PHE A 24 -1.79 11.44 10.44
C PHE A 24 -0.30 11.30 10.74
N ALA A 25 0.50 10.88 9.76
CA ALA A 25 1.92 10.70 9.94
C ALA A 25 2.63 11.99 10.31
N ARG A 26 2.30 13.08 9.61
CA ARG A 26 2.82 14.43 9.88
C ARG A 26 2.43 14.93 11.27
N ALA A 27 1.14 14.80 11.62
CA ALA A 27 0.61 15.32 12.89
C ALA A 27 1.14 14.56 14.12
N THR A 28 1.37 13.26 13.98
CA THR A 28 1.70 12.39 15.12
C THR A 28 3.17 11.98 15.20
N ARG A 29 3.94 12.19 14.13
CA ARG A 29 5.31 11.65 13.96
C ARG A 29 5.37 10.13 14.10
N LYS A 30 4.31 9.43 13.67
CA LYS A 30 4.22 7.96 13.60
C LYS A 30 3.93 7.54 12.15
N PRO A 31 4.24 6.32 11.72
CA PRO A 31 3.87 5.87 10.38
C PRO A 31 2.36 5.94 10.14
N GLY A 32 1.97 6.52 9.01
CA GLY A 32 0.59 6.48 8.52
C GLY A 32 0.35 5.20 7.74
N VAL A 33 -0.82 4.59 7.91
CA VAL A 33 -1.20 3.36 7.17
C VAL A 33 -2.49 3.62 6.41
N ALA A 34 -2.46 3.37 5.11
CA ALA A 34 -3.65 3.35 4.26
C ALA A 34 -3.84 1.93 3.70
N MET A 35 -5.10 1.47 3.66
CA MET A 35 -5.47 0.18 3.07
C MET A 35 -6.44 0.42 1.92
N VAL A 36 -6.12 -0.09 0.74
CA VAL A 36 -6.89 0.11 -0.50
C VAL A 36 -7.01 -1.20 -1.26
N ILE A 37 -7.99 -1.30 -2.15
CA ILE A 37 -8.12 -2.44 -3.06
C ILE A 37 -7.01 -2.44 -4.12
N SER A 38 -6.77 -3.57 -4.78
CA SER A 38 -5.87 -3.66 -5.94
C SER A 38 -6.38 -2.82 -7.11
N GLY A 39 -5.57 -2.63 -8.14
CA GLY A 39 -6.01 -1.99 -9.37
C GLY A 39 -6.44 -0.52 -9.15
N PRO A 40 -7.73 -0.17 -9.35
CA PRO A 40 -8.23 1.20 -9.20
C PRO A 40 -7.92 1.81 -7.83
N GLY A 41 -7.90 1.01 -6.76
CA GLY A 41 -7.59 1.53 -5.42
C GLY A 41 -6.16 2.04 -5.30
N VAL A 42 -5.20 1.34 -5.92
CA VAL A 42 -3.80 1.75 -5.93
C VAL A 42 -3.59 2.96 -6.83
N THR A 43 -4.23 3.02 -8.00
CA THR A 43 -4.14 4.18 -8.89
C THR A 43 -4.72 5.44 -8.24
N ASN A 44 -5.86 5.32 -7.55
CA ASN A 44 -6.48 6.42 -6.82
C ASN A 44 -5.62 6.91 -5.64
N ALA A 45 -4.90 6.00 -4.98
CA ALA A 45 -3.98 6.33 -3.89
C ALA A 45 -2.68 6.99 -4.37
N SER A 46 -2.28 6.77 -5.63
CA SER A 46 -0.93 7.08 -6.14
C SER A 46 -0.53 8.55 -5.98
N THR A 47 -1.47 9.49 -6.10
CA THR A 47 -1.19 10.92 -5.87
C THR A 47 -0.63 11.19 -4.46
N ALA A 48 -1.26 10.61 -3.44
CA ALA A 48 -0.85 10.82 -2.05
C ALA A 48 0.44 10.06 -1.71
N ILE A 49 0.64 8.88 -2.31
CA ILE A 49 1.90 8.13 -2.18
C ILE A 49 3.07 8.95 -2.73
N GLY A 50 2.93 9.50 -3.94
CA GLY A 50 3.96 10.32 -4.57
C GLY A 50 4.29 11.58 -3.75
N GLN A 51 3.29 12.24 -3.17
CA GLN A 51 3.52 13.37 -2.27
C GLN A 51 4.29 12.92 -1.01
N ALA A 52 3.81 11.88 -0.33
CA ALA A 52 4.45 11.38 0.88
C ALA A 52 5.91 10.96 0.62
N TYR A 53 6.18 10.30 -0.51
CA TYR A 53 7.53 9.91 -0.91
C TYR A 53 8.42 11.14 -1.16
N SER A 54 7.96 12.11 -1.94
CA SER A 54 8.70 13.35 -2.21
C SER A 54 9.01 14.14 -0.93
N ASP A 55 8.10 14.10 0.05
CA ASP A 55 8.22 14.84 1.32
C ASP A 55 8.88 14.01 2.43
N SER A 56 9.34 12.80 2.14
CA SER A 56 9.92 11.87 3.12
C SER A 56 8.99 11.58 4.32
N VAL A 57 7.69 11.49 4.08
CA VAL A 57 6.69 11.13 5.09
C VAL A 57 6.56 9.61 5.21
N PRO A 58 6.61 9.04 6.42
CA PRO A 58 6.50 7.60 6.62
C PRO A 58 5.06 7.13 6.40
N LEU A 59 4.75 6.76 5.16
CA LEU A 59 3.45 6.22 4.73
C LEU A 59 3.61 4.77 4.27
N LEU A 60 2.76 3.88 4.81
CA LEU A 60 2.62 2.49 4.35
C LEU A 60 1.29 2.33 3.62
N LEU A 61 1.34 1.95 2.35
CA LEU A 61 0.17 1.49 1.62
C LEU A 61 0.08 -0.04 1.68
N LEU A 62 -1.04 -0.55 2.19
CA LEU A 62 -1.39 -1.97 2.16
C LEU A 62 -2.44 -2.20 1.08
N THR A 63 -2.15 -3.11 0.16
CA THR A 63 -3.05 -3.44 -0.95
C THR A 63 -2.97 -4.94 -1.27
N PRO A 64 -4.09 -5.60 -1.60
CA PRO A 64 -4.03 -6.93 -2.17
C PRO A 64 -3.48 -6.89 -3.60
N ALA A 65 -3.15 -8.06 -4.12
CA ALA A 65 -2.92 -8.29 -5.53
C ALA A 65 -3.99 -9.25 -6.07
N ILE A 66 -4.09 -9.35 -7.39
CA ILE A 66 -4.85 -10.43 -8.01
C ILE A 66 -4.22 -11.79 -7.67
N THR A 67 -4.96 -12.87 -7.92
CA THR A 67 -4.48 -14.22 -7.64
C THR A 67 -3.14 -14.49 -8.35
N SER A 68 -2.19 -15.04 -7.60
CA SER A 68 -0.78 -15.14 -8.03
C SER A 68 -0.58 -16.04 -9.25
N ASN A 69 -1.46 -17.02 -9.51
CA ASN A 69 -1.34 -17.91 -10.67
C ASN A 69 -1.84 -17.31 -11.99
N VAL A 70 -2.44 -16.10 -11.98
CA VAL A 70 -2.86 -15.39 -13.20
C VAL A 70 -2.26 -14.00 -13.33
N GLN A 71 -1.39 -13.61 -12.41
CA GLN A 71 -0.85 -12.26 -12.37
C GLN A 71 0.02 -11.95 -13.58
N GLY A 72 -0.28 -10.83 -14.26
CA GLY A 72 0.50 -10.35 -15.41
C GLY A 72 0.23 -11.11 -16.71
N MET A 73 -0.71 -12.07 -16.72
CA MET A 73 -1.10 -12.80 -17.93
C MET A 73 -2.02 -12.00 -18.86
N GLY A 74 -2.62 -10.90 -18.38
CA GLY A 74 -3.46 -10.04 -19.22
C GLY A 74 -4.80 -10.67 -19.57
N TYR A 75 -5.32 -11.53 -18.68
CA TYR A 75 -6.62 -12.18 -18.87
C TYR A 75 -7.81 -11.26 -18.57
N GLY A 76 -7.56 -10.03 -18.10
CA GLY A 76 -8.61 -9.06 -17.83
C GLY A 76 -9.31 -9.36 -16.51
N MET A 77 -8.56 -9.87 -15.52
CA MET A 77 -9.13 -10.15 -14.20
C MET A 77 -9.61 -8.85 -13.55
N LEU A 78 -10.64 -8.94 -12.71
CA LEU A 78 -11.14 -7.78 -11.97
C LEU A 78 -9.98 -7.15 -11.17
N HIS A 79 -9.75 -5.86 -11.40
CA HIS A 79 -8.67 -5.07 -10.80
C HIS A 79 -7.24 -5.50 -11.18
N GLU A 80 -7.07 -6.17 -12.32
CA GLU A 80 -5.74 -6.46 -12.88
C GLU A 80 -5.05 -5.19 -13.38
N ILE A 81 -3.83 -4.98 -12.89
CA ILE A 81 -2.81 -4.11 -13.50
C ILE A 81 -1.67 -5.03 -13.91
N ARG A 82 -1.12 -4.83 -15.11
CA ARG A 82 -0.05 -5.66 -15.68
C ARG A 82 1.11 -5.86 -14.70
N ASP A 83 1.51 -4.78 -14.03
CA ASP A 83 2.43 -4.83 -12.90
C ASP A 83 2.09 -3.73 -11.87
N GLN A 84 1.34 -4.10 -10.84
CA GLN A 84 0.97 -3.19 -9.75
C GLN A 84 2.17 -2.74 -8.91
N ARG A 85 3.21 -3.59 -8.79
CA ARG A 85 4.43 -3.23 -8.06
C ARG A 85 5.20 -2.16 -8.83
N ALA A 86 5.48 -2.40 -10.12
CA ALA A 86 6.19 -1.44 -10.96
C ALA A 86 5.49 -0.08 -11.02
N MET A 87 4.16 -0.05 -10.98
CA MET A 87 3.38 1.20 -10.94
C MET A 87 3.71 2.08 -9.72
N THR A 88 4.05 1.47 -8.58
CA THR A 88 4.34 2.19 -7.33
C THR A 88 5.84 2.34 -7.05
N ASP A 89 6.69 1.57 -7.73
CA ASP A 89 8.14 1.52 -7.52
C ASP A 89 8.81 2.90 -7.69
N SER A 90 8.37 3.72 -8.64
CA SER A 90 8.94 5.05 -8.88
C SER A 90 8.50 6.13 -7.89
N ILE A 91 7.47 5.85 -7.09
CA ILE A 91 6.87 6.79 -6.14
C ILE A 91 6.90 6.26 -4.70
N THR A 92 7.74 5.27 -4.41
CA THR A 92 7.90 4.69 -3.08
C THR A 92 9.37 4.42 -2.79
N GLY A 93 9.75 4.43 -1.51
CA GLY A 93 11.10 3.98 -1.10
C GLY A 93 11.23 2.45 -1.10
N LEU A 94 10.11 1.73 -0.99
CA LEU A 94 10.03 0.27 -1.04
C LEU A 94 8.67 -0.15 -1.60
N SER A 95 8.69 -0.93 -2.70
CA SER A 95 7.52 -1.61 -3.23
C SER A 95 7.77 -3.11 -3.31
N VAL A 96 7.07 -3.87 -2.46
CA VAL A 96 7.21 -5.32 -2.32
C VAL A 96 5.85 -6.00 -2.42
N MET A 97 5.85 -7.25 -2.91
CA MET A 97 4.65 -8.05 -3.06
C MET A 97 4.89 -9.47 -2.57
N ALA A 98 4.02 -9.95 -1.67
CA ALA A 98 3.96 -11.36 -1.31
C ALA A 98 3.06 -12.11 -2.29
N THR A 99 3.57 -13.20 -2.84
CA THR A 99 2.83 -14.17 -3.67
C THR A 99 2.35 -15.37 -2.86
N ARG A 100 2.90 -15.55 -1.65
CA ARG A 100 2.60 -16.64 -0.72
C ARG A 100 2.60 -16.12 0.72
N ALA A 101 1.79 -16.73 1.59
CA ALA A 101 1.55 -16.24 2.95
C ALA A 101 2.83 -16.20 3.81
N GLU A 102 3.75 -17.16 3.62
CA GLU A 102 5.02 -17.21 4.35
C GLU A 102 5.94 -16.01 4.07
N GLN A 103 5.74 -15.31 2.94
CA GLN A 103 6.55 -14.16 2.56
C GLN A 103 6.16 -12.90 3.34
N VAL A 104 4.98 -12.85 3.96
CA VAL A 104 4.50 -11.66 4.68
C VAL A 104 5.42 -11.28 5.85
N ARG A 105 5.94 -12.26 6.59
CA ARG A 105 6.90 -11.98 7.68
C ARG A 105 8.18 -11.32 7.17
N ARG A 106 8.70 -11.80 6.04
CA ARG A 106 9.90 -11.23 5.40
C ARG A 106 9.71 -9.80 4.91
N MET A 107 8.50 -9.43 4.49
CA MET A 107 8.22 -8.04 4.09
C MET A 107 8.42 -7.05 5.24
N ASN A 108 8.11 -7.45 6.48
CA ASN A 108 8.33 -6.63 7.67
C ASN A 108 9.83 -6.44 7.99
N GLU A 109 10.68 -7.38 7.60
CA GLU A 109 12.14 -7.26 7.79
C GLU A 109 12.71 -6.21 6.81
N CYS A 110 12.27 -6.24 5.54
CA CYS A 110 12.71 -5.29 4.52
C CYS A 110 12.36 -3.82 4.85
N SER A 111 11.30 -3.57 5.62
CA SER A 111 10.91 -2.21 5.99
C SER A 111 11.75 -1.60 7.12
N HIS A 112 12.47 -2.41 7.90
CA HIS A 112 13.34 -1.94 8.99
C HIS A 112 14.80 -1.73 8.56
N SER A 113 15.15 -2.13 7.34
CA SER A 113 16.49 -2.01 6.77
C SER A 113 16.73 -0.74 5.94
N LEU A 114 15.75 0.18 5.92
CA LEU A 114 15.78 1.48 5.22
C LEU A 114 15.77 2.62 6.23
#